data_AF-A0A3N2JMI6-F1
#
_entry.id   AF-A0A3N2JMI6-F1
#
_cell.length_a   1.000
_cell.length_b   1.000
_cell.length_c   1.000
_cell.angle_alpha   90.00
_cell.angle_beta   90.00
_cell.angle_gamma   90.00
#
_symmetry.space_group_name_H-M   'P 1'
#
loop_
_entity.id
_entity.type
_entity.pdbx_description
1 polymer ?
#
loop_
_entity_poly.entity_id
_entity_poly.type
_entity_poly.pdbx_seq_one_letter_code
_entity_poly.pdbx_strand_id
1 'polypeptide(L)'
;MTHESPVPQEGAAPQEDVRVDAATDFPPAEDAVQRLWTPHRMVYIGGQDKPADATAGECPFCRIPARDDEDGLVVARGTTCFVVLNLYPYNPGHLLVCPYRHVADYTDLTAAETHELARLTQTAMRVVREVSGPAGFNLGMNQGEVAGAGIAAHLHQHVVPRWLGDANFLPVVGQTKAVPQLLADTRARLAAAWPAEPAEPAGPAERGDA
;
A
#
# COMPACT_ATOMS: atom_id res chain seq x y z
N MET A 1 -76.91 -21.22 -16.18
CA MET A 1 -75.89 -22.28 -16.08
C MET A 1 -74.76 -21.90 -17.03
N THR A 2 -73.62 -21.56 -16.43
CA THR A 2 -72.25 -21.45 -16.98
C THR A 2 -72.05 -20.75 -18.33
N HIS A 3 -71.77 -19.44 -18.28
CA HIS A 3 -70.91 -18.78 -19.27
C HIS A 3 -69.47 -18.92 -18.76
N GLU A 4 -68.70 -19.85 -19.32
CA GLU A 4 -67.24 -19.83 -19.22
C GLU A 4 -66.70 -18.96 -20.35
N SER A 5 -66.05 -17.86 -19.98
CA SER A 5 -65.20 -17.09 -20.90
C SER A 5 -63.78 -17.68 -20.86
N PRO A 6 -63.13 -17.91 -22.00
CA PRO A 6 -61.78 -18.45 -22.03
C PRO A 6 -60.77 -17.44 -21.49
N VAL A 7 -59.86 -17.93 -20.64
CA VAL A 7 -58.71 -17.19 -20.10
C VAL A 7 -57.82 -16.73 -21.28
N PRO A 8 -57.39 -15.46 -21.34
CA PRO A 8 -56.42 -15.03 -22.34
C PRO A 8 -55.10 -15.75 -22.09
N GLN A 9 -54.55 -16.42 -23.11
CA GLN A 9 -53.17 -16.90 -23.05
C GLN A 9 -52.24 -15.69 -22.96
N GLU A 10 -51.57 -15.52 -21.82
CA GLU A 10 -50.45 -14.60 -21.69
C GLU A 10 -49.39 -14.99 -22.73
N GLY A 11 -49.14 -14.05 -23.65
CA GLY A 11 -48.06 -14.18 -24.61
C GLY A 11 -46.73 -14.38 -23.88
N ALA A 12 -45.99 -15.40 -24.28
CA ALA A 12 -44.61 -15.54 -23.86
C ALA A 12 -43.88 -14.22 -24.19
N ALA A 13 -43.33 -13.57 -23.17
CA ALA A 13 -42.43 -12.44 -23.34
C ALA A 13 -41.31 -12.86 -24.32
N PRO A 14 -40.85 -11.96 -25.20
CA PRO A 14 -39.66 -12.26 -26.01
C PRO A 14 -38.53 -12.56 -25.02
N GLN A 15 -37.99 -13.76 -25.10
CA GLN A 15 -36.76 -14.10 -24.40
C GLN A 15 -35.73 -13.10 -24.91
N GLU A 16 -35.30 -12.15 -24.06
CA GLU A 16 -34.16 -11.31 -24.38
C GLU A 16 -33.02 -12.24 -24.76
N ASP A 17 -32.50 -12.09 -25.99
CA ASP A 17 -31.37 -12.85 -26.49
C ASP A 17 -30.25 -12.77 -25.46
N VAL A 18 -30.06 -13.86 -24.70
CA VAL A 18 -28.92 -13.97 -23.80
C VAL A 18 -27.70 -13.95 -24.69
N ARG A 19 -26.97 -12.85 -24.66
CA ARG A 19 -25.70 -12.72 -25.34
C ARG A 19 -24.73 -13.71 -24.69
N VAL A 20 -24.52 -14.84 -25.36
CA VAL A 20 -23.49 -15.81 -25.00
C VAL A 20 -22.22 -15.40 -25.73
N ASP A 21 -21.31 -14.72 -25.04
CA ASP A 21 -19.99 -14.41 -25.59
C ASP A 21 -19.18 -15.71 -25.72
N ALA A 22 -18.59 -15.97 -26.89
CA ALA A 22 -17.77 -17.15 -27.09
C ALA A 22 -16.42 -16.99 -26.37
N ALA A 23 -15.86 -18.07 -25.84
CA ALA A 23 -14.55 -18.05 -25.18
C ALA A 23 -13.42 -17.54 -26.10
N THR A 24 -13.63 -17.57 -27.41
CA THR A 24 -12.73 -17.06 -28.46
C THR A 24 -12.85 -15.56 -28.70
N ASP A 25 -13.90 -14.90 -28.20
CA ASP A 25 -14.13 -13.44 -28.34
C ASP A 25 -13.42 -12.64 -27.24
N PHE A 26 -12.81 -13.32 -26.26
CA PHE A 26 -11.82 -12.71 -25.37
C PHE A 26 -10.48 -12.69 -26.10
N PRO A 27 -9.76 -11.55 -26.17
CA PRO A 27 -8.37 -11.58 -26.63
C PRO A 27 -7.58 -12.56 -25.74
N PRO A 28 -6.45 -13.14 -26.21
CA PRO A 28 -5.51 -13.74 -25.26
C PRO A 28 -5.27 -12.66 -24.21
N ALA A 29 -5.59 -12.94 -22.95
CA ALA A 29 -5.44 -11.95 -21.90
C ALA A 29 -3.97 -11.57 -21.89
N GLU A 30 -3.63 -10.47 -22.56
CA GLU A 30 -2.39 -9.75 -22.31
C GLU A 30 -2.42 -9.56 -20.81
N ASP A 31 -1.49 -10.23 -20.16
CA ASP A 31 -1.50 -10.39 -18.73
C ASP A 31 -1.52 -9.02 -18.08
N ALA A 32 -2.71 -8.57 -17.68
CA ALA A 32 -2.97 -7.20 -17.26
C ALA A 32 -2.33 -6.89 -15.89
N VAL A 33 -1.61 -7.85 -15.31
CA VAL A 33 -0.87 -7.70 -14.07
C VAL A 33 0.48 -7.05 -14.36
N GLN A 34 0.58 -5.76 -14.05
CA GLN A 34 1.88 -5.11 -13.90
C GLN A 34 2.63 -5.76 -12.72
N ARG A 35 3.73 -6.46 -13.03
CA ARG A 35 4.53 -7.16 -12.02
C ARG A 35 5.63 -6.28 -11.48
N LEU A 36 5.64 -6.14 -10.16
CA LEU A 36 6.76 -5.56 -9.45
C LEU A 36 7.67 -6.68 -8.92
N TRP A 37 8.74 -6.97 -9.64
CA TRP A 37 9.70 -7.98 -9.19
C TRP A 37 10.63 -7.40 -8.14
N THR A 38 10.66 -8.04 -6.97
CA THR A 38 11.54 -7.71 -5.85
C THR A 38 12.32 -8.96 -5.48
N PRO A 39 13.53 -9.18 -6.05
CA PRO A 39 14.28 -10.43 -5.85
C PRO A 39 14.59 -10.74 -4.38
N HIS A 40 14.73 -9.71 -3.53
CA HIS A 40 14.92 -9.87 -2.09
C HIS A 40 13.73 -10.54 -1.38
N ARG A 41 12.53 -10.59 -1.98
CA ARG A 41 11.38 -11.32 -1.43
C ARG A 41 11.67 -12.81 -1.24
N MET A 42 12.60 -13.39 -2.02
CA MET A 42 13.03 -14.78 -1.84
C MET A 42 13.75 -15.03 -0.50
N VAL A 43 14.43 -14.02 0.05
CA VAL A 43 15.07 -14.09 1.37
C VAL A 43 14.03 -14.29 2.48
N TYR A 44 12.83 -13.73 2.29
CA TYR A 44 11.72 -13.85 3.26
C TYR A 44 11.03 -15.22 3.22
N ILE A 45 10.96 -15.86 2.05
CA ILE A 45 10.43 -17.23 1.92
C ILE A 45 11.33 -18.23 2.68
N GLY A 46 12.62 -17.93 2.80
CA GLY A 46 13.59 -18.71 3.57
C GLY A 46 13.58 -18.47 5.08
N GLY A 47 12.75 -17.55 5.60
CA GLY A 47 12.50 -17.36 7.03
C GLY A 47 13.65 -16.78 7.89
N GLN A 48 14.79 -16.41 7.29
CA GLN A 48 16.01 -16.06 8.04
C GLN A 48 15.87 -14.80 8.94
N ASP A 49 14.93 -13.90 8.64
CA ASP A 49 14.69 -12.66 9.42
C ASP A 49 13.22 -12.54 9.90
N LYS A 50 12.44 -13.63 9.90
CA LYS A 50 11.08 -13.59 10.42
C LYS A 50 11.13 -13.63 11.97
N PRO A 51 10.33 -12.81 12.68
CA PRO A 51 10.22 -12.90 14.13
C PRO A 51 9.94 -14.34 14.58
N ALA A 52 10.58 -14.78 15.66
CA ALA A 52 10.39 -16.13 16.20
C ALA A 52 8.94 -16.35 16.66
N ASP A 53 8.28 -15.29 17.13
CA ASP A 53 6.88 -15.27 17.50
C ASP A 53 6.21 -13.91 17.23
N ALA A 54 4.92 -13.82 17.56
CA ALA A 54 4.11 -12.61 17.39
C ALA A 54 4.23 -11.63 18.56
N THR A 55 5.18 -11.80 19.48
CA THR A 55 5.29 -10.91 20.65
C THR A 55 5.95 -9.58 20.30
N ALA A 56 5.66 -8.56 21.10
CA ALA A 56 6.32 -7.26 20.97
C ALA A 56 7.85 -7.33 21.13
N GLY A 57 8.35 -8.31 21.90
CA GLY A 57 9.77 -8.52 22.12
C GLY A 57 10.52 -8.92 20.85
N GLU A 58 9.89 -9.71 19.98
CA GLU A 58 10.43 -10.16 18.69
C GLU A 58 10.04 -9.27 17.50
N CYS A 59 9.13 -8.33 17.71
CA CYS A 59 8.64 -7.45 16.66
C CYS A 59 9.69 -6.38 16.25
N PRO A 60 10.11 -6.31 14.97
CA PRO A 60 11.05 -5.30 14.52
C PRO A 60 10.50 -3.89 14.68
N PHE A 61 9.21 -3.67 14.45
CA PHE A 61 8.57 -2.36 14.58
C PHE A 61 8.45 -1.87 16.03
N CYS A 62 8.46 -2.77 17.02
CA CYS A 62 8.58 -2.39 18.43
C CYS A 62 10.02 -2.01 18.81
N ARG A 63 11.02 -2.63 18.18
CA ARG A 63 12.45 -2.38 18.47
C ARG A 63 12.97 -1.11 17.80
N ILE A 64 12.50 -0.79 16.59
CA ILE A 64 12.97 0.38 15.80
C ILE A 64 12.88 1.70 16.57
N PRO A 65 11.78 2.04 17.26
CA PRO A 65 11.67 3.31 17.99
C PRO A 65 12.72 3.50 19.10
N ALA A 66 13.30 2.42 19.64
CA ALA A 66 14.34 2.50 20.67
C ALA A 66 15.76 2.69 20.08
N ARG A 67 15.92 2.62 18.76
CA ARG A 67 17.19 2.86 18.06
C ARG A 67 17.31 4.31 17.63
N ASP A 68 18.54 4.70 17.30
CA ASP A 68 18.81 5.95 16.59
C ASP A 68 18.17 5.91 15.19
N ASP A 69 17.83 7.09 14.67
CA ASP A 69 17.04 7.22 13.45
C ASP A 69 17.75 6.65 12.22
N GLU A 70 19.07 6.84 12.15
CA GLU A 70 19.93 6.31 11.09
C GLU A 70 19.91 4.78 11.07
N ASP A 71 20.13 4.14 12.23
CA ASP A 71 20.19 2.69 12.38
C ASP A 71 18.82 2.01 12.19
N GLY A 72 17.75 2.70 12.61
CA GLY A 72 16.38 2.25 12.45
C GLY A 72 15.77 2.58 11.08
N LEU A 73 16.46 3.37 10.24
CA LEU A 73 15.92 4.00 9.03
C LEU A 73 14.64 4.81 9.29
N VAL A 74 14.50 5.37 10.49
CA VAL A 74 13.37 6.22 10.87
C VAL A 74 13.47 7.53 10.11
N VAL A 75 12.39 7.95 9.48
CA VAL A 75 12.30 9.22 8.74
C VAL A 75 11.68 10.31 9.59
N ALA A 76 10.66 9.95 10.38
CA ALA A 76 9.99 10.89 11.26
C ALA A 76 9.33 10.19 12.45
N ARG A 77 9.26 10.92 13.56
CA ARG A 77 8.62 10.49 14.80
C ARG A 77 7.43 11.39 15.10
N GLY A 78 6.24 10.80 15.19
CA GLY A 78 5.04 11.47 15.70
C GLY A 78 4.83 11.13 17.18
N THR A 79 3.60 11.37 17.65
CA THR A 79 3.20 11.16 19.05
C THR A 79 2.80 9.71 19.33
N THR A 80 1.98 9.13 18.46
CA THR A 80 1.39 7.79 18.53
C THR A 80 1.86 6.88 17.39
N CYS A 81 2.41 7.47 16.33
CA CYS A 81 2.93 6.76 15.16
C CYS A 81 4.31 7.31 14.76
N PHE A 82 5.04 6.54 13.96
CA PHE A 82 6.30 6.91 13.33
C PHE A 82 6.35 6.46 11.88
N VAL A 83 7.31 7.01 11.13
CA VAL A 83 7.53 6.72 9.71
C VAL A 83 8.94 6.18 9.54
N VAL A 84 9.05 5.05 8.83
CA VAL A 84 10.32 4.34 8.61
C VAL A 84 10.43 3.91 7.15
N LEU A 85 11.63 3.84 6.60
CA LEU A 85 11.82 3.21 5.29
C LEU A 85 11.61 1.70 5.37
N ASN A 86 11.00 1.14 4.34
CA ASN A 86 11.01 -0.30 4.17
C ASN A 86 12.42 -0.76 3.77
N LEU A 87 13.00 -1.67 4.55
CA LEU A 87 14.30 -2.29 4.29
C LEU A 87 14.34 -3.02 2.94
N TYR A 88 13.18 -3.53 2.50
CA TYR A 88 13.01 -4.23 1.23
C TYR A 88 12.02 -3.45 0.34
N PRO A 89 12.44 -2.30 -0.21
CA PRO A 89 11.53 -1.38 -0.86
C PRO A 89 11.00 -1.93 -2.19
N TYR A 90 9.75 -1.60 -2.50
CA TYR A 90 9.14 -1.86 -3.80
C TYR A 90 9.68 -0.89 -4.84
N ASN A 91 9.85 0.37 -4.46
CA ASN A 91 10.53 1.43 -5.19
C ASN A 91 11.32 2.30 -4.20
N PRO A 92 12.36 3.03 -4.64
CA PRO A 92 13.04 4.02 -3.80
C PRO A 92 12.03 4.98 -3.14
N GLY A 93 12.18 5.20 -1.84
CA GLY A 93 11.23 6.00 -1.05
C GLY A 93 9.98 5.24 -0.60
N HIS A 94 9.97 3.91 -0.65
CA HIS A 94 8.93 3.09 -0.01
C HIS A 94 9.00 3.25 1.51
N LEU A 95 7.99 3.90 2.09
CA LEU A 95 7.86 4.15 3.52
C LEU A 95 6.78 3.26 4.14
N LEU A 96 6.91 3.05 5.45
CA LEU A 96 5.91 2.45 6.32
C LEU A 96 5.51 3.45 7.39
N VAL A 97 4.21 3.63 7.61
CA VAL A 97 3.68 4.38 8.76
C VAL A 97 3.16 3.38 9.77
N CYS A 98 3.72 3.40 10.98
CA CYS A 98 3.47 2.39 12.01
C CYS A 98 3.05 3.05 13.33
N PRO A 99 2.07 2.52 14.07
CA PRO A 99 1.84 2.90 15.45
C PRO A 99 3.01 2.45 16.33
N TYR A 100 3.30 3.17 17.40
CA TYR A 100 4.27 2.72 18.41
C TYR A 100 3.75 1.51 19.19
N ARG A 101 2.45 1.51 19.49
CA ARG A 101 1.79 0.40 20.17
C ARG A 101 1.82 -0.84 19.27
N HIS A 102 2.12 -1.99 19.88
CA HIS A 102 2.03 -3.28 19.21
C HIS A 102 0.56 -3.66 19.02
N VAL A 103 0.05 -3.45 17.81
CA VAL A 103 -1.34 -3.69 17.44
C VAL A 103 -1.38 -4.24 16.02
N ALA A 104 -2.10 -5.33 15.82
CA ALA A 104 -2.14 -6.03 14.53
C ALA A 104 -3.23 -5.46 13.61
N ASP A 105 -4.46 -5.38 14.12
CA ASP A 105 -5.64 -5.07 13.32
C ASP A 105 -5.88 -3.56 13.23
N TYR A 106 -6.30 -3.11 12.05
CA TYR A 106 -6.64 -1.69 11.82
C TYR A 106 -7.82 -1.22 12.67
N THR A 107 -8.77 -2.12 12.93
CA THR A 107 -9.97 -1.80 13.74
C THR A 107 -9.67 -1.61 15.22
N ASP A 108 -8.51 -2.07 15.69
CA ASP A 108 -8.05 -1.93 17.07
C ASP A 108 -7.26 -0.64 17.31
N LEU A 109 -7.09 0.22 16.29
CA LEU A 109 -6.48 1.53 16.46
C LEU A 109 -7.39 2.46 17.26
N THR A 110 -6.79 3.23 18.16
CA THR A 110 -7.47 4.34 18.81
C THR A 110 -7.74 5.46 17.78
N ALA A 111 -8.67 6.35 18.10
CA ALA A 111 -8.96 7.51 17.25
C ALA A 111 -7.73 8.40 17.03
N ALA A 112 -6.89 8.56 18.07
CA ALA A 112 -5.65 9.33 18.00
C ALA A 112 -4.62 8.68 17.06
N GLU A 113 -4.40 7.37 17.19
CA GLU A 113 -3.51 6.62 16.29
C GLU A 113 -4.00 6.65 14.84
N THR A 114 -5.31 6.47 14.62
CA THR A 114 -5.92 6.50 13.28
C THR A 114 -5.71 7.87 12.62
N HIS A 115 -6.00 8.94 13.35
CA HIS A 115 -5.84 10.30 12.86
C HIS A 115 -4.37 10.62 12.54
N GLU A 116 -3.44 10.24 13.43
CA GLU A 116 -2.03 10.51 13.21
C GLU A 116 -1.44 9.65 12.09
N LEU A 117 -1.82 8.38 11.98
CA LEU A 117 -1.41 7.51 10.87
C LEU A 117 -1.83 8.11 9.52
N ALA A 118 -3.05 8.61 9.40
CA ALA A 118 -3.52 9.29 8.20
C ALA A 118 -2.73 10.58 7.92
N ARG A 119 -2.49 11.41 8.95
CA ARG A 119 -1.74 12.66 8.85
C ARG A 119 -0.28 12.43 8.42
N LEU A 120 0.38 11.45 9.00
CA LEU A 120 1.75 11.07 8.63
C LEU A 120 1.81 10.49 7.22
N THR A 121 0.81 9.71 6.80
CA THR A 121 0.69 9.21 5.42
C THR A 121 0.60 10.35 4.42
N GLN A 122 -0.26 11.35 4.66
CA GLN A 122 -0.34 12.53 3.80
C GLN A 122 0.97 13.32 3.75
N THR A 123 1.65 13.44 4.88
CA THR A 123 2.96 14.13 4.96
C THR A 123 4.02 13.37 4.19
N ALA A 124 4.09 12.04 4.34
CA ALA A 124 4.99 11.17 3.58
C ALA A 124 4.80 11.37 2.08
N MET A 125 3.56 11.40 1.59
CA MET A 125 3.29 11.64 0.15
C MET A 125 3.78 13.00 -0.33
N ARG A 126 3.59 14.07 0.46
CA ARG A 126 4.08 15.41 0.11
C ARG A 126 5.60 15.46 0.06
N VAL A 127 6.26 14.96 1.10
CA VAL A 127 7.74 14.93 1.21
C VAL A 127 8.35 14.09 0.10
N VAL A 128 7.84 12.88 -0.15
CA VAL A 128 8.35 12.02 -1.23
C VAL A 128 8.12 12.66 -2.60
N ARG A 129 6.99 13.37 -2.78
CA ARG A 129 6.73 14.14 -4.02
C ARG A 129 7.75 15.23 -4.24
N GLU A 130 8.06 16.01 -3.22
CA GLU A 130 9.06 17.07 -3.27
C GLU A 130 10.47 16.53 -3.55
N VAL A 131 10.87 15.47 -2.83
CA VAL A 131 12.25 14.96 -2.88
C VAL A 131 12.54 14.15 -4.15
N SER A 132 11.54 13.44 -4.70
CA SER A 132 11.76 12.42 -5.73
C SER A 132 10.85 12.50 -6.95
N GLY A 133 9.83 13.36 -6.96
CA GLY A 133 8.94 13.58 -8.10
C GLY A 133 8.24 12.33 -8.69
N PRO A 134 7.70 11.36 -7.91
CA PRO A 134 6.88 10.29 -8.46
C PRO A 134 5.61 10.80 -9.15
N ALA A 135 5.14 10.05 -10.14
CA ALA A 135 3.90 10.30 -10.86
C ALA A 135 2.64 9.90 -10.06
N GLY A 136 2.79 9.04 -9.05
CA GLY A 136 1.69 8.58 -8.23
C GLY A 136 2.14 7.77 -7.01
N PHE A 137 1.17 7.23 -6.26
CA PHE A 137 1.42 6.43 -5.07
C PHE A 137 0.46 5.24 -5.00
N ASN A 138 0.94 4.11 -4.48
CA ASN A 138 0.08 3.07 -3.91
C ASN A 138 0.12 3.17 -2.38
N LEU A 139 -1.07 3.17 -1.79
CA LEU A 139 -1.25 3.08 -0.35
C LEU A 139 -1.97 1.75 -0.06
N GLY A 140 -1.47 0.97 0.89
CA GLY A 140 -2.16 -0.24 1.34
C GLY A 140 -1.65 -0.78 2.66
N MET A 141 -2.46 -1.64 3.27
CA MET A 141 -2.11 -2.45 4.43
C MET A 141 -2.49 -3.89 4.10
N ASN A 142 -1.62 -4.83 4.46
CA ASN A 142 -1.99 -6.25 4.47
C ASN A 142 -2.46 -6.59 5.89
N GLN A 143 -3.71 -7.04 6.04
CA GLN A 143 -4.32 -7.35 7.34
C GLN A 143 -4.40 -8.87 7.52
N GLY A 144 -3.60 -9.40 8.45
CA GLY A 144 -3.43 -10.83 8.70
C GLY A 144 -2.41 -11.53 7.79
N GLU A 145 -1.93 -12.70 8.21
CA GLU A 145 -0.92 -13.47 7.48
C GLU A 145 -1.38 -13.87 6.07
N VAL A 146 -2.67 -14.25 5.94
CA VAL A 146 -3.27 -14.67 4.67
C VAL A 146 -3.34 -13.55 3.63
N ALA A 147 -3.34 -12.28 4.06
CA ALA A 147 -3.27 -11.13 3.18
C ALA A 147 -1.82 -10.80 2.75
N GLY A 148 -0.83 -11.59 3.19
CA GLY A 148 0.56 -11.39 2.84
C GLY A 148 1.29 -10.35 3.71
N ALA A 149 0.82 -10.11 4.94
CA ALA A 149 1.55 -9.29 5.90
C ALA A 149 2.82 -10.03 6.35
N GLY A 150 4.00 -9.46 6.08
CA GLY A 150 5.27 -10.06 6.52
C GLY A 150 5.37 -10.11 8.05
N ILE A 151 4.96 -9.03 8.71
CA ILE A 151 4.87 -8.89 10.17
C ILE A 151 3.40 -8.67 10.54
N ALA A 152 2.61 -9.74 10.54
CA ALA A 152 1.15 -9.63 10.73
C ALA A 152 0.73 -9.11 12.12
N ALA A 153 1.58 -9.28 13.14
CA ALA A 153 1.27 -8.88 14.52
C ALA A 153 1.36 -7.37 14.77
N HIS A 154 1.89 -6.59 13.82
CA HIS A 154 2.07 -5.15 13.99
C HIS A 154 1.72 -4.41 12.71
N LEU A 155 0.69 -3.59 12.77
CA LEU A 155 0.14 -2.83 11.67
C LEU A 155 1.16 -1.87 11.05
N HIS A 156 1.25 -1.87 9.73
CA HIS A 156 2.08 -0.93 9.00
C HIS A 156 1.42 -0.56 7.67
N GLN A 157 1.21 0.74 7.46
CA GLN A 157 0.66 1.29 6.24
C GLN A 157 1.79 1.56 5.25
N HIS A 158 1.71 0.92 4.08
CA HIS A 158 2.65 1.14 2.99
C HIS A 158 2.37 2.46 2.28
N VAL A 159 3.43 3.21 1.98
CA VAL A 159 3.41 4.38 1.09
C VAL A 159 4.45 4.12 0.00
N VAL A 160 3.98 3.73 -1.18
CA VAL A 160 4.84 3.28 -2.29
C VAL A 160 4.79 4.31 -3.41
N PRO A 161 5.86 5.10 -3.65
CA PRO A 161 5.90 6.00 -4.79
C PRO A 161 6.00 5.20 -6.11
N ARG A 162 5.36 5.71 -7.16
CA ARG A 162 5.26 5.09 -8.49
C ARG A 162 5.71 6.04 -9.59
N TRP A 163 6.39 5.50 -10.59
CA TRP A 163 6.81 6.22 -11.80
C TRP A 163 6.26 5.52 -13.04
N LEU A 164 6.07 6.30 -14.11
CA LEU A 164 5.72 5.73 -15.41
C LEU A 164 6.87 4.81 -15.87
N GLY A 165 6.55 3.55 -16.15
CA GLY A 165 7.53 2.56 -16.61
C GLY A 165 8.44 1.98 -15.51
N ASP A 166 8.09 2.11 -14.23
CA ASP A 166 8.86 1.53 -13.12
C ASP A 166 8.85 -0.02 -13.07
N ALA A 167 7.99 -0.64 -13.86
CA ALA A 167 8.05 -2.04 -14.26
C ALA A 167 8.53 -2.12 -15.71
N ASN A 168 9.83 -2.36 -15.91
CA ASN A 168 10.47 -2.47 -17.24
C ASN A 168 11.17 -3.83 -17.42
N PHE A 169 11.98 -3.97 -18.47
CA PHE A 169 12.67 -5.21 -18.82
C PHE A 169 13.47 -5.82 -17.65
N LEU A 170 14.12 -5.00 -16.82
CA LEU A 170 15.00 -5.51 -15.75
C LEU A 170 14.22 -6.32 -14.70
N PRO A 171 13.14 -5.79 -14.09
CA PRO A 171 12.25 -6.59 -13.26
C PRO A 171 11.64 -7.78 -13.99
N VAL A 172 11.15 -7.58 -15.22
CA VAL A 172 10.30 -8.57 -15.92
C VAL A 172 11.09 -9.77 -16.45
N VAL A 173 12.24 -9.53 -17.07
CA VAL A 173 13.05 -10.56 -17.73
C VAL A 173 14.26 -10.92 -16.89
N GLY A 174 14.94 -9.91 -16.33
CA GLY A 174 16.12 -10.12 -15.51
C GLY A 174 15.83 -10.54 -14.07
N GLN A 175 14.56 -10.57 -13.65
CA GLN A 175 14.13 -10.77 -12.25
C GLN A 175 14.89 -9.88 -11.26
N THR A 176 15.43 -8.76 -11.74
CA THR A 176 16.36 -7.91 -11.02
C THR A 176 15.81 -6.50 -11.03
N LYS A 177 15.75 -5.86 -9.87
CA LYS A 177 15.35 -4.47 -9.79
C LYS A 177 16.55 -3.61 -9.41
N ALA A 178 16.90 -2.66 -10.27
CA ALA A 178 17.83 -1.62 -9.92
C ALA A 178 17.15 -0.70 -8.88
N VAL A 179 17.67 -0.69 -7.66
CA VAL A 179 17.36 0.34 -6.66
C VAL A 179 18.57 1.29 -6.69
N PRO A 180 18.51 2.39 -7.46
CA PRO A 180 19.69 3.21 -7.77
C PRO A 180 20.16 4.09 -6.61
N GLN A 181 19.55 3.98 -5.42
CA GLN A 181 19.83 4.83 -4.27
C GLN A 181 19.96 4.00 -2.99
N LEU A 182 20.97 4.30 -2.18
CA LEU A 182 21.17 3.68 -0.87
C LEU A 182 20.06 4.10 0.10
N LEU A 183 19.64 3.18 0.95
CA LEU A 183 18.60 3.42 1.96
C LEU A 183 18.97 4.56 2.91
N ALA A 184 20.24 4.63 3.34
CA ALA A 184 20.73 5.69 4.21
C ALA A 184 20.59 7.08 3.56
N ASP A 185 20.99 7.22 2.30
CA ASP A 185 20.86 8.48 1.56
C ASP A 185 19.38 8.85 1.33
N THR A 186 18.54 7.86 1.02
CA THR A 186 17.09 8.07 0.93
C THR A 186 16.51 8.54 2.26
N ARG A 187 16.88 7.92 3.38
CA ARG A 187 16.42 8.31 4.71
C ARG A 187 16.79 9.76 4.99
N ALA A 188 18.07 10.10 4.83
CA ALA A 188 18.60 11.42 5.12
C ALA A 188 17.89 12.52 4.31
N ARG A 189 17.67 12.30 3.00
CA ARG A 189 16.96 13.26 2.14
C ARG A 189 15.50 13.43 2.54
N LEU A 190 14.80 12.35 2.85
CA LEU A 190 13.38 12.42 3.26
C LEU A 190 13.23 13.03 4.66
N ALA A 191 14.11 12.69 5.60
CA ALA A 191 14.10 13.25 6.95
C ALA A 191 14.43 14.75 6.93
N ALA A 192 15.39 15.19 6.12
CA ALA A 192 15.75 16.60 5.98
C ALA A 192 14.60 17.45 5.38
N ALA A 193 13.78 16.87 4.50
CA ALA A 193 12.60 17.51 3.94
C ALA A 193 11.34 17.34 4.80
N TRP A 194 11.42 16.62 5.93
CA TRP A 194 10.27 16.40 6.78
C TRP A 194 9.93 17.70 7.55
N PRO A 195 8.68 18.17 7.53
CA PRO A 195 8.32 19.43 8.16
C PRO A 195 8.41 19.32 9.69
N ALA A 196 8.97 20.35 10.34
CA ALA A 196 9.09 20.42 11.80
C ALA A 196 7.72 20.51 12.51
N GLU A 197 6.74 21.14 11.88
CA GLU A 197 5.36 21.21 12.34
C GLU A 197 4.41 20.65 11.27
N PRO A 198 3.28 20.04 11.66
CA PRO A 198 2.30 19.55 10.70
C PRO A 198 1.80 20.70 9.83
N ALA A 199 2.02 20.64 8.52
CA ALA A 199 1.41 21.59 7.60
C ALA A 199 -0.11 21.52 7.76
N GLU A 200 -0.75 22.64 8.10
CA GLU A 200 -2.21 22.74 8.09
C GLU A 200 -2.71 22.41 6.69
N PRO A 201 -3.85 21.70 6.57
CA PRO A 201 -4.44 21.47 5.26
C PRO A 201 -4.73 22.82 4.63
N ALA A 202 -4.18 23.05 3.43
CA ALA A 202 -4.64 24.15 2.59
C ALA A 202 -6.17 23.98 2.47
N GLY A 203 -6.92 25.02 2.86
CA GLY A 203 -8.37 25.04 2.75
C GLY A 203 -8.80 24.67 1.33
N PRO A 204 -10.06 24.23 1.14
CA PRO A 204 -10.53 23.79 -0.16
C PRO A 204 -10.19 24.83 -1.22
N ALA A 205 -9.37 24.45 -2.20
CA ALA A 205 -9.13 25.27 -3.37
C ALA A 205 -10.50 25.57 -3.99
N GLU A 206 -10.85 26.84 -4.09
CA GLU A 206 -12.09 27.25 -4.74
C GLU A 206 -12.11 26.61 -6.13
N ARG A 207 -13.04 25.68 -6.33
CA ARG A 207 -13.31 25.14 -7.67
C ARG A 207 -13.90 26.31 -8.45
N GLY A 208 -13.06 26.96 -9.25
CA GLY A 208 -13.53 27.92 -10.24
C GLY A 208 -14.45 27.18 -11.21
N ASP A 209 -15.73 27.55 -11.21
CA ASP A 209 -16.66 27.14 -12.24
C ASP A 209 -16.15 27.64 -13.60
N ALA A 210 -15.94 26.70 -14.52
CA ALA A 210 -15.75 26.94 -15.95
C ALA A 210 -16.54 25.89 -16.72
#